data_AF-K0R6X9-F1
#
_entry.id   AF-K0R6X9-F1
#
_cell.length_a   1.000
_cell.length_b   1.000
_cell.length_c   1.000
_cell.angle_alpha   90.00
_cell.angle_beta   90.00
_cell.angle_gamma   90.00
#
_symmetry.space_group_name_H-M   'P 1'
#
loop_
_entity.id
_entity.type
_entity.pdbx_description
1 polymer ?
#
loop_
_entity_poly.entity_id
_entity_poly.type
_entity_poly.pdbx_seq_one_letter_code
_entity_poly.pdbx_strand_id
1 'polypeptide(L)'
;RSVEALDRGLAGACALARRGGARLRAVDVGVSPGPAAYEWSGDVVRPAAFRLPEGTRNFCAGDAMTGSEVDACLDVGRRETEKMVGESPSGSRLVVCFGEVGIGNTTSSSALIAALSGVPAEELCDGGASVNRAGSNEALVARKVSILERAMAFHGDKDFQADPKLALRAVGGAEIAALVGGMLECSERRIPVLVDGFIVTAAALVASLMDATATQVMLFATRSTERGQATALELIRRVARDGGYPEPCEPALNMGLRMGEGTGALAALPLVRSACSITEMATLREVLDLDMSKSADASADETPSS
;
A
#
# COMPACT_ATOMS: atom_id res chain seq x y z
N ARG A 1 -7.65 17.57 -10.59
CA ARG A 1 -7.42 16.84 -11.87
C ARG A 1 -7.24 15.34 -11.67
N SER A 2 -6.22 14.81 -10.98
CA SER A 2 -6.12 13.34 -10.79
C SER A 2 -7.30 12.77 -9.99
N VAL A 3 -7.65 13.41 -8.87
CA VAL A 3 -8.84 13.03 -8.06
C VAL A 3 -10.14 13.18 -8.85
N GLU A 4 -10.26 14.21 -9.69
CA GLU A 4 -11.40 14.40 -10.59
C GLU A 4 -11.48 13.29 -11.67
N ALA A 5 -10.35 12.83 -12.19
CA ALA A 5 -10.30 11.70 -13.11
C ALA A 5 -10.73 10.40 -12.40
N LEU A 6 -10.36 10.20 -11.14
CA LEU A 6 -10.89 9.10 -10.32
C LEU A 6 -12.39 9.21 -10.14
N ASP A 7 -12.90 10.39 -9.76
CA ASP A 7 -14.33 10.63 -9.53
C ASP A 7 -15.16 10.34 -10.78
N ARG A 8 -14.66 10.75 -11.95
CA ARG A 8 -15.28 10.49 -13.26
C ARG A 8 -15.05 9.07 -13.79
N GLY A 9 -14.33 8.21 -13.07
CA GLY A 9 -14.06 6.83 -13.49
C GLY A 9 -13.07 6.70 -14.66
N LEU A 10 -12.27 7.73 -14.93
CA LEU A 10 -11.32 7.85 -16.06
C LEU A 10 -9.87 7.52 -15.67
N ALA A 11 -9.59 7.38 -14.37
CA ALA A 11 -8.25 7.09 -13.88
C ALA A 11 -7.84 5.63 -14.09
N GLY A 12 -6.54 5.36 -14.03
CA GLY A 12 -5.98 4.02 -14.25
C GLY A 12 -6.47 3.01 -13.21
N ALA A 13 -6.60 3.44 -11.96
CA ALA A 13 -7.19 2.61 -10.91
C ALA A 13 -8.63 2.19 -11.23
N CYS A 14 -9.44 3.08 -11.83
CA CYS A 14 -10.82 2.77 -12.23
C CYS A 14 -10.86 1.68 -13.32
N ALA A 15 -9.96 1.78 -14.31
CA ALA A 15 -9.87 0.80 -15.38
C ALA A 15 -9.45 -0.58 -14.85
N LEU A 16 -8.43 -0.62 -13.99
CA LEU A 16 -7.92 -1.87 -13.40
C LEU A 16 -8.90 -2.48 -12.39
N ALA A 17 -9.57 -1.67 -11.57
CA ALA A 17 -10.60 -2.15 -10.65
C ALA A 17 -11.76 -2.80 -11.41
N ARG A 18 -12.25 -2.16 -12.49
CA ARG A 18 -13.30 -2.73 -13.33
C ARG A 18 -12.85 -4.04 -13.98
N ARG A 19 -11.64 -4.08 -14.55
CA ARG A 19 -11.08 -5.29 -15.18
C ARG A 19 -10.86 -6.42 -14.16
N GLY A 20 -10.42 -6.07 -12.97
CA GLY A 20 -10.18 -7.00 -11.86
C GLY A 20 -11.45 -7.36 -11.08
N GLY A 21 -12.63 -6.83 -11.41
CA GLY A 21 -13.84 -7.04 -10.61
C GLY A 21 -13.66 -6.64 -9.14
N ALA A 22 -12.89 -5.58 -8.88
CA ALA A 22 -12.67 -5.01 -7.56
C ALA A 22 -13.57 -3.79 -7.36
N ARG A 23 -14.13 -3.66 -6.15
CA ARG A 23 -14.81 -2.42 -5.76
C ARG A 23 -13.75 -1.36 -5.46
N LEU A 24 -13.91 -0.17 -6.03
CA LEU A 24 -13.00 0.95 -5.83
C LEU A 24 -13.72 2.04 -5.04
N ARG A 25 -13.03 2.55 -4.01
CA ARG A 25 -13.45 3.69 -3.19
C ARG A 25 -12.25 4.60 -3.02
N ALA A 26 -12.41 5.88 -3.33
CA ALA A 26 -11.44 6.91 -3.02
C ALA A 26 -12.00 7.83 -1.92
N VAL A 27 -11.15 8.20 -0.97
CA VAL A 27 -11.55 8.94 0.22
C VAL A 27 -10.72 10.22 0.29
N ASP A 28 -11.38 11.37 0.19
CA ASP A 28 -10.74 12.67 0.34
C ASP A 28 -10.51 12.99 1.82
N VAL A 29 -9.26 12.88 2.24
CA VAL A 29 -8.77 13.19 3.59
C VAL A 29 -8.06 14.54 3.68
N GLY A 30 -7.88 15.24 2.56
CA GLY A 30 -7.10 16.49 2.57
C GLY A 30 -6.73 17.10 1.22
N VAL A 31 -7.53 16.88 0.18
CA VAL A 31 -7.33 17.54 -1.13
C VAL A 31 -7.52 19.05 -0.98
N SER A 32 -6.57 19.84 -1.51
CA SER A 32 -6.62 21.30 -1.56
C SER A 32 -6.61 21.82 -3.01
N PRO A 33 -7.39 22.87 -3.35
CA PRO A 33 -8.40 23.50 -2.48
C PRO A 33 -9.55 22.52 -2.19
N GLY A 34 -10.06 22.56 -0.95
CA GLY A 34 -11.07 21.61 -0.44
C GLY A 34 -12.42 21.60 -1.18
N PRO A 35 -13.45 20.87 -0.70
CA PRO A 35 -14.68 20.59 -1.43
C PRO A 35 -15.54 21.83 -1.69
N ALA A 36 -15.29 22.96 -1.03
CA ALA A 36 -15.85 24.25 -1.45
C ALA A 36 -15.46 24.62 -2.90
N ALA A 37 -14.37 24.05 -3.42
CA ALA A 37 -13.95 24.14 -4.81
C ALA A 37 -14.35 22.91 -5.66
N TYR A 38 -14.75 21.79 -5.04
CA TYR A 38 -15.09 20.53 -5.72
C TYR A 38 -16.17 19.75 -4.96
N GLU A 39 -17.40 19.75 -5.47
CA GLU A 39 -18.38 18.73 -5.11
C GLU A 39 -18.07 17.45 -5.89
N TRP A 40 -17.69 16.38 -5.19
CA TRP A 40 -17.52 15.06 -5.79
C TRP A 40 -18.90 14.57 -6.25
N SER A 41 -19.06 14.50 -7.57
CA SER A 41 -20.35 14.19 -8.22
C SER A 41 -20.43 12.73 -8.69
N GLY A 42 -19.29 12.03 -8.70
CA GLY A 42 -19.20 10.63 -9.05
C GLY A 42 -19.41 9.69 -7.86
N ASP A 43 -19.45 8.39 -8.16
CA ASP A 43 -19.66 7.34 -7.16
C ASP A 43 -18.36 6.85 -6.50
N VAL A 44 -17.20 7.27 -7.02
CA VAL A 44 -15.89 6.73 -6.62
C VAL A 44 -15.30 7.52 -5.46
N VAL A 45 -15.25 8.85 -5.56
CA VAL A 45 -14.63 9.72 -4.56
C VAL A 45 -15.68 10.18 -3.56
N ARG A 46 -15.35 10.12 -2.27
CA ARG A 46 -16.20 10.65 -1.20
C ARG A 46 -15.37 11.45 -0.20
N PRO A 47 -15.93 12.49 0.42
CA PRO A 47 -15.26 13.15 1.53
C PRO A 47 -15.17 12.21 2.73
N ALA A 48 -14.03 12.21 3.43
CA ALA A 48 -13.93 11.54 4.72
C ALA A 48 -14.74 12.26 5.80
N ALA A 49 -15.06 11.53 6.87
CA ALA A 49 -15.66 12.08 8.08
C ALA A 49 -14.77 13.15 8.75
N PHE A 50 -13.46 13.02 8.59
CA PHE A 50 -12.47 14.03 8.96
C PHE A 50 -11.58 14.33 7.75
N ARG A 51 -11.30 15.61 7.49
CA ARG A 51 -10.40 16.04 6.41
C ARG A 51 -9.63 17.29 6.80
N LEU A 52 -8.42 17.41 6.28
CA LEU A 52 -7.65 18.65 6.38
C LEU A 52 -8.07 19.60 5.24
N PRO A 53 -8.63 20.79 5.54
CA PRO A 53 -9.18 21.66 4.50
C PRO A 53 -8.15 22.10 3.45
N GLU A 54 -6.90 22.29 3.88
CA GLU A 54 -5.79 22.77 3.06
C GLU A 54 -4.65 21.75 2.91
N GLY A 55 -4.94 20.47 3.13
CA GLY A 55 -3.91 19.43 3.21
C GLY A 55 -2.98 19.61 4.41
N THR A 56 -1.85 18.91 4.39
CA THR A 56 -0.84 18.99 5.47
C THR A 56 0.00 20.26 5.39
N ARG A 57 0.53 20.69 6.54
CA ARG A 57 1.44 21.84 6.62
C ARG A 57 2.82 21.48 6.05
N ASN A 58 3.57 22.51 5.66
CA ASN A 58 4.94 22.35 5.23
C ASN A 58 5.83 21.90 6.39
N PHE A 59 6.25 20.63 6.37
CA PHE A 59 7.02 20.01 7.44
C PHE A 59 8.43 20.59 7.63
N CYS A 60 8.91 21.43 6.70
CA CYS A 60 10.19 22.14 6.86
C CYS A 60 10.09 23.37 7.77
N ALA A 61 8.87 23.75 8.18
CA ALA A 61 8.63 24.93 9.02
C ALA A 61 7.82 24.60 10.29
N GLY A 62 7.51 23.34 10.53
CA GLY A 62 6.65 22.88 11.62
C GLY A 62 6.24 21.43 11.44
N ASP A 63 5.33 20.95 12.29
CA ASP A 63 4.74 19.63 12.10
C ASP A 63 3.72 19.64 10.94
N ALA A 64 3.79 18.61 10.08
CA ALA A 64 2.84 18.39 8.98
C ALA A 64 1.39 18.32 9.46
N MET A 65 1.18 17.66 10.61
CA MET A 65 -0.11 17.45 11.27
C MET A 65 0.04 17.64 12.79
N THR A 66 -1.03 17.95 13.50
CA THR A 66 -1.10 17.89 14.96
C THR A 66 -1.34 16.44 15.39
N GLY A 67 -1.10 16.11 16.65
CA GLY A 67 -1.40 14.76 17.16
C GLY A 67 -2.85 14.34 16.91
N SER A 68 -3.81 15.22 17.20
CA SER A 68 -5.23 14.97 16.95
C SER A 68 -5.58 14.84 15.47
N GLU A 69 -4.88 15.57 14.58
CA GLU A 69 -5.05 15.41 13.14
C GLU A 69 -4.53 14.05 12.66
N VAL A 70 -3.41 13.56 13.21
CA VAL A 70 -2.89 12.21 12.92
C VAL A 70 -3.87 11.15 13.36
N ASP A 71 -4.34 11.21 14.61
CA ASP A 71 -5.31 10.25 15.15
C ASP A 71 -6.62 10.25 14.34
N ALA A 72 -7.11 11.43 13.96
CA ALA A 72 -8.30 11.53 13.13
C ALA A 72 -8.10 10.95 11.72
N CYS A 73 -6.92 11.11 11.11
CA CYS A 73 -6.61 10.47 9.82
C CYS A 73 -6.51 8.94 9.94
N LEU A 74 -5.87 8.43 11.00
CA LEU A 74 -5.81 6.99 11.30
C LEU A 74 -7.24 6.41 11.44
N ASP A 75 -8.09 7.10 12.20
CA ASP A 75 -9.49 6.70 12.40
C ASP A 75 -10.31 6.70 11.10
N VAL A 76 -10.05 7.64 10.18
CA VAL A 76 -10.66 7.62 8.85
C VAL A 76 -10.31 6.33 8.12
N GLY A 77 -9.03 5.96 8.09
CA GLY A 77 -8.56 4.71 7.48
C GLY A 77 -9.25 3.48 8.03
N ARG A 78 -9.27 3.36 9.37
CA ARG A 78 -9.93 2.24 10.06
C ARG A 78 -11.41 2.14 9.71
N ARG A 79 -12.15 3.24 9.84
CA ARG A 79 -13.59 3.27 9.60
C ARG A 79 -13.96 3.00 8.14
N GLU A 80 -13.17 3.50 7.18
CA GLU A 80 -13.46 3.23 5.77
C GLU A 80 -13.17 1.78 5.38
N THR A 81 -12.10 1.18 5.92
CA THR A 81 -11.86 -0.26 5.79
C THR A 81 -13.00 -1.07 6.40
N GLU A 82 -13.41 -0.76 7.65
CA GLU A 82 -14.52 -1.43 8.32
C GLU A 82 -15.81 -1.37 7.50
N LYS A 83 -16.18 -0.19 6.98
CA LYS A 83 -17.36 -0.02 6.12
C LYS A 83 -17.25 -0.88 4.86
N MET A 84 -16.13 -0.83 4.15
CA MET A 84 -15.96 -1.62 2.92
C MET A 84 -16.04 -3.12 3.17
N VAL A 85 -15.50 -3.58 4.30
CA VAL A 85 -15.58 -4.99 4.74
C VAL A 85 -17.03 -5.34 5.07
N GLY A 86 -17.72 -4.53 5.87
CA GLY A 86 -19.12 -4.76 6.26
C GLY A 86 -20.13 -4.70 5.12
N GLU A 87 -19.85 -3.92 4.08
CA GLU A 87 -20.63 -3.89 2.83
C GLU A 87 -20.35 -5.09 1.91
N SER A 88 -19.43 -6.00 2.28
CA SER A 88 -19.16 -7.20 1.49
C SER A 88 -20.22 -8.28 1.73
N PRO A 89 -20.58 -9.09 0.71
CA PRO A 89 -21.48 -10.22 0.91
C PRO A 89 -20.95 -11.17 1.99
N SER A 90 -21.85 -11.71 2.82
CA SER A 90 -21.48 -12.67 3.86
C SER A 90 -20.76 -13.87 3.27
N GLY A 91 -19.68 -14.33 3.93
CA GLY A 91 -18.85 -15.44 3.44
C GLY A 91 -17.83 -15.06 2.34
N SER A 92 -17.72 -13.79 1.97
CA SER A 92 -16.72 -13.34 0.99
C SER A 92 -15.29 -13.56 1.50
N ARG A 93 -14.40 -14.06 0.64
CA ARG A 93 -12.95 -13.99 0.84
C ARG A 93 -12.46 -12.62 0.39
N LEU A 94 -11.92 -11.84 1.31
CA LEU A 94 -11.56 -10.45 1.07
C LEU A 94 -10.05 -10.27 0.92
N VAL A 95 -9.68 -9.34 0.06
CA VAL A 95 -8.35 -8.75 -0.04
C VAL A 95 -8.55 -7.25 -0.25
N VAL A 96 -7.78 -6.43 0.46
CA VAL A 96 -7.87 -4.96 0.34
C VAL A 96 -6.67 -4.46 -0.44
N CYS A 97 -6.92 -3.74 -1.54
CA CYS A 97 -5.88 -3.07 -2.31
C CYS A 97 -5.79 -1.62 -1.83
N PHE A 98 -4.66 -1.23 -1.24
CA PHE A 98 -4.44 0.15 -0.85
C PHE A 98 -3.75 0.95 -1.95
N GLY A 99 -4.19 2.19 -2.11
CA GLY A 99 -3.66 3.15 -3.06
C GLY A 99 -3.75 4.56 -2.49
N GLU A 100 -3.08 5.51 -3.14
CA GLU A 100 -3.01 6.89 -2.71
C GLU A 100 -3.10 7.85 -3.88
N VAL A 101 -3.44 9.11 -3.59
CA VAL A 101 -3.26 10.22 -4.51
C VAL A 101 -2.79 11.43 -3.72
N GLY A 102 -1.61 11.95 -4.03
CA GLY A 102 -1.11 13.18 -3.43
C GLY A 102 0.04 13.77 -4.24
N ILE A 103 0.03 15.09 -4.42
CA ILE A 103 1.18 15.78 -5.04
C ILE A 103 2.22 16.05 -3.94
N GLY A 104 3.45 15.59 -4.16
CA GLY A 104 4.56 15.78 -3.22
C GLY A 104 4.67 14.70 -2.14
N ASN A 105 3.76 13.73 -2.09
CA ASN A 105 3.79 12.68 -1.08
C ASN A 105 4.93 11.66 -1.24
N THR A 106 5.60 11.60 -2.39
CA THR A 106 6.89 10.90 -2.52
C THR A 106 7.96 11.55 -1.67
N THR A 107 7.91 12.88 -1.47
CA THR A 107 8.79 13.60 -0.54
C THR A 107 8.45 13.26 0.89
N SER A 108 7.17 13.31 1.28
CA SER A 108 6.72 12.90 2.62
C SER A 108 7.06 11.44 2.92
N SER A 109 6.91 10.54 1.93
CA SER A 109 7.26 9.12 2.07
C SER A 109 8.76 8.91 2.26
N SER A 110 9.60 9.59 1.48
CA SER A 110 11.06 9.54 1.69
C SER A 110 11.45 10.13 3.04
N ALA A 111 10.80 11.21 3.50
CA ALA A 111 11.06 11.80 4.81
C ALA A 111 10.65 10.87 5.96
N LEU A 112 9.50 10.18 5.86
CA LEU A 112 9.09 9.15 6.80
C LEU A 112 10.09 8.00 6.86
N ILE A 113 10.51 7.47 5.70
CA ILE A 113 11.49 6.38 5.67
C ILE A 113 12.83 6.84 6.23
N ALA A 114 13.29 8.05 5.93
CA ALA A 114 14.52 8.61 6.51
C ALA A 114 14.42 8.68 8.04
N ALA A 115 13.35 9.28 8.56
CA ALA A 115 13.09 9.41 9.99
C ALA A 115 13.03 8.04 10.70
N LEU A 116 12.37 7.05 10.09
CA LEU A 116 12.13 5.73 10.69
C LEU A 116 13.29 4.75 10.48
N SER A 117 14.18 4.96 9.52
CA SER A 117 15.31 4.05 9.26
C SER A 117 16.65 4.60 9.75
N GLY A 118 16.77 5.92 9.91
CA GLY A 118 18.05 6.60 10.13
C GLY A 118 18.94 6.66 8.89
N VAL A 119 18.47 6.18 7.73
CA VAL A 119 19.24 6.20 6.48
C VAL A 119 19.28 7.64 5.91
N PRO A 120 20.44 8.12 5.44
CA PRO A 120 20.57 9.45 4.83
C PRO A 120 19.63 9.68 3.65
N ALA A 121 19.15 10.92 3.50
CA ALA A 121 18.21 11.30 2.45
C ALA A 121 18.73 11.03 1.02
N GLU A 122 20.04 11.15 0.81
CA GLU A 122 20.73 10.91 -0.45
C GLU A 122 20.64 9.45 -0.92
N GLU A 123 20.56 8.50 0.01
CA GLU A 123 20.42 7.07 -0.31
C GLU A 123 18.97 6.69 -0.63
N LEU A 124 18.00 7.48 -0.14
CA LEU A 124 16.57 7.19 -0.24
C LEU A 124 15.87 7.86 -1.42
N CYS A 125 16.38 9.00 -1.88
CA CYS A 125 15.70 9.82 -2.88
C CYS A 125 16.00 9.38 -4.31
N ASP A 126 14.95 9.28 -5.11
CA ASP A 126 15.01 9.24 -6.58
C ASP A 126 14.03 10.29 -7.17
N GLY A 127 13.98 10.44 -8.49
CA GLY A 127 13.28 11.50 -9.18
C GLY A 127 11.74 11.39 -9.21
N GLY A 128 11.13 10.40 -8.57
CA GLY A 128 9.67 10.26 -8.47
C GLY A 128 8.96 9.92 -9.77
N ALA A 129 7.66 10.26 -9.80
CA ALA A 129 6.82 10.21 -11.00
C ALA A 129 7.27 11.21 -12.10
N SER A 130 8.23 12.10 -11.82
CA SER A 130 8.74 13.13 -12.74
C SER A 130 9.91 12.69 -13.63
N VAL A 131 10.46 11.48 -13.45
CA VAL A 131 11.72 11.02 -14.06
C VAL A 131 11.78 11.08 -15.61
N ASN A 132 10.66 11.29 -16.31
CA ASN A 132 10.60 11.37 -17.78
C ASN A 132 10.06 12.70 -18.33
N ARG A 133 9.91 13.76 -17.53
CA ARG A 133 9.64 15.10 -18.08
C ARG A 133 10.99 15.75 -18.39
N ALA A 134 11.27 16.00 -19.67
CA ALA A 134 12.51 16.60 -20.17
C ALA A 134 13.09 17.67 -19.22
N GLY A 135 14.20 17.33 -18.55
CA GLY A 135 14.86 18.10 -17.51
C GLY A 135 15.87 17.23 -16.74
N SER A 136 16.87 17.84 -16.10
CA SER A 136 17.87 17.11 -15.32
C SER A 136 17.26 16.55 -14.03
N ASN A 137 17.02 15.23 -14.00
CA ASN A 137 16.52 14.51 -12.82
C ASN A 137 17.38 14.78 -11.57
N GLU A 138 18.66 15.06 -11.74
CA GLU A 138 19.61 15.43 -10.68
C GLU A 138 19.16 16.65 -9.87
N ALA A 139 18.65 17.71 -10.51
CA ALA A 139 18.22 18.92 -9.80
C ALA A 139 16.95 18.67 -8.96
N LEU A 140 16.04 17.83 -9.46
CA LEU A 140 14.84 17.42 -8.72
C LEU A 140 15.22 16.56 -7.51
N VAL A 141 16.11 15.58 -7.71
CA VAL A 141 16.62 14.72 -6.63
C VAL A 141 17.36 15.56 -5.59
N ALA A 142 18.29 16.43 -5.99
CA ALA A 142 19.02 17.31 -5.08
C ALA A 142 18.07 18.22 -4.27
N ARG A 143 17.02 18.75 -4.90
CA ARG A 143 15.99 19.52 -4.19
C ARG A 143 15.23 18.66 -3.17
N LYS A 144 14.88 17.42 -3.51
CA LYS A 144 14.19 16.49 -2.61
C LYS A 144 15.09 16.16 -1.41
N VAL A 145 16.36 15.83 -1.65
CA VAL A 145 17.38 15.61 -0.61
C VAL A 145 17.48 16.81 0.32
N SER A 146 17.66 18.02 -0.22
CA SER A 146 17.74 19.26 0.57
C SER A 146 16.47 19.55 1.38
N ILE A 147 15.28 19.19 0.88
CA ILE A 147 14.03 19.29 1.65
C ILE A 147 14.06 18.34 2.85
N LEU A 148 14.45 17.08 2.63
CA LEU A 148 14.52 16.08 3.69
C LEU A 148 15.55 16.46 4.75
N GLU A 149 16.76 16.86 4.35
CA GLU A 149 17.81 17.29 5.28
C GLU A 149 17.35 18.46 6.16
N ARG A 150 16.73 19.48 5.56
CA ARG A 150 16.16 20.61 6.32
C ARG A 150 15.06 20.17 7.28
N ALA A 151 14.20 19.25 6.85
CA ALA A 151 13.15 18.72 7.72
C ALA A 151 13.72 17.93 8.90
N MET A 152 14.69 17.04 8.65
CA MET A 152 15.34 16.26 9.71
C MET A 152 16.09 17.18 10.69
N ALA A 153 16.81 18.19 10.17
CA ALA A 153 17.48 19.18 11.01
C ALA A 153 16.50 20.01 11.87
N PHE A 154 15.33 20.37 11.32
CA PHE A 154 14.30 21.10 12.06
C PHE A 154 13.65 20.24 13.15
N HIS A 155 13.36 18.98 12.85
CA HIS A 155 12.65 18.10 13.78
C HIS A 155 13.57 17.51 14.86
N GLY A 156 14.89 17.52 14.64
CA GLY A 156 15.92 17.11 15.60
C GLY A 156 15.95 15.61 15.86
N ASP A 157 16.61 15.23 16.97
CA ASP A 157 16.89 13.83 17.35
C ASP A 157 15.69 13.12 18.01
N LYS A 158 14.47 13.39 17.52
CA LYS A 158 13.27 12.69 18.00
C LYS A 158 13.42 11.19 17.70
N ASP A 159 13.09 10.34 18.68
CA ASP A 159 13.07 8.90 18.47
C ASP A 159 11.79 8.47 17.73
N PHE A 160 11.85 8.61 16.41
CA PHE A 160 10.75 8.27 15.51
C PHE A 160 10.52 6.75 15.40
N GLN A 161 11.52 5.92 15.68
CA GLN A 161 11.34 4.47 15.69
C GLN A 161 10.54 4.02 16.92
N ALA A 162 10.80 4.63 18.09
CA ALA A 162 10.03 4.36 19.30
C ALA A 162 8.60 4.91 19.25
N ASP A 163 8.37 6.02 18.54
CA ASP A 163 7.03 6.57 18.31
C ASP A 163 6.78 6.87 16.81
N PRO A 164 6.30 5.87 16.04
CA PRO A 164 5.99 6.06 14.62
C PRO A 164 4.87 7.09 14.36
N LYS A 165 3.99 7.35 15.34
CA LYS A 165 2.98 8.41 15.20
C LYS A 165 3.63 9.80 15.23
N LEU A 166 4.71 9.98 15.99
CA LEU A 166 5.50 11.21 15.97
C LEU A 166 6.10 11.46 14.59
N ALA A 167 6.50 10.41 13.85
CA ALA A 167 6.98 10.54 12.48
C ALA A 167 5.87 11.00 11.52
N LEU A 168 4.67 10.40 11.62
CA LEU A 168 3.49 10.84 10.86
C LEU A 168 3.14 12.31 11.13
N ARG A 169 3.17 12.71 12.41
CA ARG A 169 2.92 14.08 12.85
C ARG A 169 3.93 15.05 12.24
N ALA A 170 5.22 14.72 12.31
CA ALA A 170 6.31 15.58 11.90
C ALA A 170 6.35 15.76 10.38
N VAL A 171 6.39 14.66 9.62
CA VAL A 171 6.73 14.67 8.17
C VAL A 171 5.78 13.86 7.28
N GLY A 172 4.70 13.32 7.84
CA GLY A 172 3.76 12.47 7.11
C GLY A 172 2.77 13.22 6.20
N GLY A 173 1.90 12.43 5.58
CA GLY A 173 0.74 12.90 4.81
C GLY A 173 -0.55 12.40 5.45
N ALA A 174 -1.66 13.12 5.26
CA ALA A 174 -2.98 12.73 5.77
C ALA A 174 -3.45 11.41 5.12
N GLU A 175 -3.18 11.24 3.83
CA GLU A 175 -3.42 10.02 3.07
C GLU A 175 -2.54 8.86 3.56
N ILE A 176 -1.28 9.13 3.91
CA ILE A 176 -0.39 8.12 4.47
C ILE A 176 -0.90 7.67 5.85
N ALA A 177 -1.30 8.60 6.71
CA ALA A 177 -1.91 8.28 8.00
C ALA A 177 -3.22 7.47 7.85
N ALA A 178 -4.08 7.84 6.90
CA ALA A 178 -5.28 7.06 6.61
C ALA A 178 -4.95 5.64 6.09
N LEU A 179 -3.94 5.49 5.24
CA LEU A 179 -3.47 4.16 4.81
C LEU A 179 -2.98 3.32 6.00
N VAL A 180 -2.22 3.91 6.93
CA VAL A 180 -1.76 3.22 8.14
C VAL A 180 -2.94 2.69 8.95
N GLY A 181 -3.94 3.54 9.21
CA GLY A 181 -5.15 3.14 9.93
C GLY A 181 -5.90 2.00 9.24
N GLY A 182 -6.04 2.08 7.91
CA GLY A 182 -6.67 1.03 7.13
C GLY A 182 -5.91 -0.30 7.17
N MET A 183 -4.58 -0.28 7.15
CA MET A 183 -3.75 -1.49 7.25
C MET A 183 -3.80 -2.14 8.63
N LEU A 184 -3.82 -1.33 9.69
CA LEU A 184 -3.98 -1.83 11.06
C LEU A 184 -5.36 -2.50 11.24
N GLU A 185 -6.42 -1.90 10.69
CA GLU A 185 -7.76 -2.51 10.67
C GLU A 185 -7.79 -3.86 9.93
N CYS A 186 -7.13 -3.94 8.77
CA CYS A 186 -6.99 -5.18 8.04
C CYS A 186 -6.23 -6.24 8.85
N SER A 187 -5.17 -5.85 9.56
CA SER A 187 -4.40 -6.75 10.43
C SER A 187 -5.24 -7.33 11.56
N GLU A 188 -5.96 -6.48 12.29
CA GLU A 188 -6.86 -6.88 13.37
C GLU A 188 -7.93 -7.88 12.89
N ARG A 189 -8.39 -7.73 11.65
CA ARG A 189 -9.37 -8.63 11.00
C ARG A 189 -8.74 -9.80 10.24
N ARG A 190 -7.40 -9.89 10.17
CA ARG A 190 -6.63 -10.86 9.38
C ARG A 190 -7.02 -10.88 7.90
N ILE A 191 -7.27 -9.70 7.33
CA ILE A 191 -7.59 -9.52 5.91
C ILE A 191 -6.29 -9.21 5.15
N PRO A 192 -5.90 -10.02 4.15
CA PRO A 192 -4.75 -9.73 3.31
C PRO A 192 -4.86 -8.36 2.64
N VAL A 193 -3.72 -7.69 2.55
CA VAL A 193 -3.55 -6.35 2.00
C VAL A 193 -2.58 -6.42 0.83
N LEU A 194 -2.98 -5.91 -0.33
CA LEU A 194 -2.07 -5.63 -1.43
C LEU A 194 -1.53 -4.20 -1.28
N VAL A 195 -0.23 -4.11 -0.99
CA VAL A 195 0.53 -2.86 -0.83
C VAL A 195 1.06 -2.44 -2.20
N ASP A 196 0.57 -1.32 -2.73
CA ASP A 196 0.81 -0.88 -4.11
C ASP A 196 2.30 -0.63 -4.47
N GLY A 197 2.78 0.57 -4.20
CA GLY A 197 4.14 1.02 -4.53
C GLY A 197 4.72 1.84 -3.40
N PHE A 198 5.72 2.68 -3.72
CA PHE A 198 6.57 3.36 -2.72
C PHE A 198 5.83 4.04 -1.57
N ILE A 199 4.82 4.87 -1.86
CA ILE A 199 4.10 5.64 -0.83
C ILE A 199 3.29 4.72 0.08
N VAL A 200 2.63 3.72 -0.51
CA VAL A 200 1.86 2.72 0.25
C VAL A 200 2.80 1.80 1.05
N THR A 201 4.02 1.53 0.56
CA THR A 201 5.08 0.86 1.32
C THR A 201 5.55 1.70 2.51
N ALA A 202 5.65 3.04 2.37
CA ALA A 202 5.97 3.92 3.51
C ALA A 202 4.87 3.85 4.58
N ALA A 203 3.59 3.85 4.19
CA ALA A 203 2.48 3.60 5.12
C ALA A 203 2.58 2.22 5.79
N ALA A 204 2.88 1.17 5.01
CA ALA A 204 3.06 -0.18 5.53
C ALA A 204 4.19 -0.27 6.56
N LEU A 205 5.28 0.49 6.37
CA LEU A 205 6.37 0.59 7.33
C LEU A 205 5.89 1.19 8.66
N VAL A 206 5.17 2.33 8.62
CA VAL A 206 4.63 2.94 9.83
C VAL A 206 3.68 1.97 10.54
N ALA A 207 2.77 1.33 9.82
CA ALA A 207 1.84 0.36 10.38
C ALA A 207 2.57 -0.82 11.04
N SER A 208 3.63 -1.33 10.42
CA SER A 208 4.44 -2.43 10.97
C SER A 208 5.15 -2.04 12.26
N LEU A 209 5.69 -0.81 12.34
CA LEU A 209 6.33 -0.32 13.56
C LEU A 209 5.32 -0.02 14.68
N MET A 210 4.09 0.37 14.34
CA MET A 210 3.01 0.56 15.31
C MET A 210 2.49 -0.79 15.86
N ASP A 211 2.36 -1.79 15.00
CA ASP A 211 1.96 -3.14 15.35
C ASP A 211 2.62 -4.16 14.41
N ALA A 212 3.55 -4.95 14.94
CA ALA A 212 4.28 -5.95 14.17
C ALA A 212 3.38 -7.03 13.55
N THR A 213 2.17 -7.26 14.08
CA THR A 213 1.20 -8.19 13.48
C THR A 213 0.69 -7.72 12.12
N ALA A 214 0.79 -6.41 11.81
CA ALA A 214 0.45 -5.86 10.50
C ALA A 214 1.27 -6.48 9.36
N THR A 215 2.51 -6.90 9.64
CA THR A 215 3.38 -7.55 8.63
C THR A 215 2.77 -8.84 8.07
N GLN A 216 1.98 -9.58 8.86
CA GLN A 216 1.44 -10.90 8.48
C GLN A 216 0.41 -10.83 7.36
N VAL A 217 -0.22 -9.67 7.16
CA VAL A 217 -1.27 -9.50 6.15
C VAL A 217 -0.78 -8.77 4.90
N MET A 218 0.47 -8.32 4.86
CA MET A 218 0.99 -7.49 3.77
C MET A 218 1.56 -8.31 2.62
N LEU A 219 1.01 -8.10 1.42
CA LEU A 219 1.49 -8.62 0.15
C LEU A 219 1.96 -7.44 -0.71
N PHE A 220 3.25 -7.34 -0.98
CA PHE A 220 3.80 -6.23 -1.77
C PHE A 220 3.56 -6.46 -3.26
N ALA A 221 2.91 -5.50 -3.91
CA ALA A 221 2.47 -5.63 -5.29
C ALA A 221 3.57 -5.23 -6.26
N THR A 222 4.09 -4.00 -6.19
CA THR A 222 5.04 -3.48 -7.19
C THR A 222 6.38 -3.07 -6.61
N ARG A 223 7.44 -3.45 -7.32
CA ARG A 223 8.77 -2.89 -7.14
C ARG A 223 8.79 -1.51 -7.76
N SER A 224 8.85 -0.51 -6.89
CA SER A 224 9.06 0.88 -7.22
C SER A 224 10.49 1.10 -7.69
N THR A 225 10.67 2.14 -8.49
CA THR A 225 12.00 2.65 -8.84
C THR A 225 12.54 3.63 -7.80
N GLU A 226 11.73 4.04 -6.82
CA GLU A 226 12.21 4.83 -5.69
C GLU A 226 13.09 3.96 -4.77
N ARG A 227 14.35 4.36 -4.61
CA ARG A 227 15.36 3.64 -3.81
C ARG A 227 14.89 3.34 -2.39
N GLY A 228 14.22 4.30 -1.76
CA GLY A 228 13.73 4.14 -0.38
C GLY A 228 12.75 2.98 -0.18
N GLN A 229 12.12 2.42 -1.23
CA GLN A 229 11.24 1.27 -1.06
C GLN A 229 12.01 0.05 -0.52
N ALA A 230 13.23 -0.18 -1.01
CA ALA A 230 14.04 -1.31 -0.56
C ALA A 230 14.41 -1.18 0.93
N THR A 231 14.78 0.03 1.38
CA THR A 231 15.04 0.32 2.79
C THR A 231 13.80 0.08 3.66
N ALA A 232 12.62 0.53 3.21
CA ALA A 232 11.38 0.31 3.94
C ALA A 232 11.03 -1.19 4.04
N LEU A 233 11.19 -1.94 2.95
CA LEU A 233 10.96 -3.39 2.93
C LEU A 233 11.89 -4.14 3.89
N GLU A 234 13.19 -3.83 3.88
CA GLU A 234 14.14 -4.45 4.80
C GLU A 234 13.77 -4.18 6.26
N LEU A 235 13.38 -2.94 6.57
CA LEU A 235 12.95 -2.58 7.91
C LEU A 235 11.65 -3.31 8.33
N ILE A 236 10.68 -3.45 7.41
CA ILE A 236 9.46 -4.23 7.65
C ILE A 236 9.79 -5.72 7.91
N ARG A 237 10.71 -6.30 7.12
CA ARG A 237 11.16 -7.68 7.31
C ARG A 237 11.88 -7.87 8.64
N ARG A 238 12.68 -6.89 9.07
CA ARG A 238 13.30 -6.87 10.40
C ARG A 238 12.23 -6.84 11.50
N VAL A 239 11.22 -5.97 11.39
CA VAL A 239 10.10 -5.91 12.35
C VAL A 239 9.36 -7.25 12.42
N ALA A 240 9.08 -7.88 11.27
CA ALA A 240 8.46 -9.20 11.24
C ALA A 240 9.32 -10.26 11.95
N ARG A 241 10.63 -10.29 11.65
CA ARG A 241 11.59 -11.22 12.25
C ARG A 241 11.69 -11.06 13.76
N ASP A 242 11.83 -9.82 14.24
CA ASP A 242 11.94 -9.49 15.66
C ASP A 242 10.62 -9.81 16.40
N GLY A 243 9.48 -9.68 15.72
CA GLY A 243 8.16 -10.08 16.20
C GLY A 243 7.86 -11.59 16.11
N GLY A 244 8.75 -12.40 15.54
CA GLY A 244 8.55 -13.84 15.36
C GLY A 244 7.52 -14.20 14.28
N TYR A 245 7.29 -13.31 13.32
CA TYR A 245 6.35 -13.50 12.21
C TYR A 245 7.08 -13.87 10.91
N PRO A 246 6.39 -14.51 9.94
CA PRO A 246 6.95 -14.74 8.62
C PRO A 246 7.36 -13.41 7.95
N GLU A 247 8.58 -13.38 7.39
CA GLU A 247 9.02 -12.21 6.64
C GLU A 247 8.16 -12.03 5.38
N PRO A 248 7.64 -10.81 5.13
CA PRO A 248 6.94 -10.54 3.88
C PRO A 248 7.83 -10.74 2.65
N CYS A 249 7.21 -11.23 1.57
CA CYS A 249 7.90 -11.45 0.30
C CYS A 249 8.30 -10.14 -0.39
N GLU A 250 9.27 -10.25 -1.31
CA GLU A 250 9.57 -9.20 -2.27
C GLU A 250 8.35 -8.82 -3.13
N PRO A 251 8.28 -7.59 -3.66
CA PRO A 251 7.17 -7.18 -4.51
C PRO A 251 6.97 -8.09 -5.73
N ALA A 252 5.73 -8.51 -5.98
CA ALA A 252 5.41 -9.51 -7.00
C ALA A 252 5.65 -9.04 -8.45
N LEU A 253 5.56 -7.73 -8.71
CA LEU A 253 5.61 -7.14 -10.04
C LEU A 253 6.80 -6.18 -10.17
N ASN A 254 7.61 -6.37 -11.22
CA ASN A 254 8.68 -5.45 -11.60
C ASN A 254 8.44 -4.91 -13.02
N MET A 255 7.42 -4.07 -13.17
CA MET A 255 6.96 -3.54 -14.48
C MET A 255 7.24 -2.05 -14.66
N GLY A 256 8.01 -1.43 -13.75
CA GLY A 256 8.30 0.01 -13.80
C GLY A 256 7.06 0.91 -13.64
N LEU A 257 6.02 0.42 -12.95
CA LEU A 257 4.82 1.21 -12.65
C LEU A 257 5.14 2.34 -11.66
N ARG A 258 4.64 3.55 -11.94
CA ARG A 258 4.90 4.76 -11.12
C ARG A 258 3.67 5.66 -10.95
N MET A 259 2.50 5.14 -11.27
CA MET A 259 1.26 5.92 -11.31
C MET A 259 0.68 6.18 -9.91
N GLY A 260 0.86 5.25 -8.97
CA GLY A 260 0.17 5.26 -7.69
C GLY A 260 -1.29 4.83 -7.83
N GLU A 261 -2.19 5.43 -7.06
CA GLU A 261 -3.64 5.20 -7.09
C GLU A 261 -4.08 3.75 -6.75
N GLY A 262 -3.16 2.88 -6.31
CA GLY A 262 -3.44 1.45 -6.12
C GLY A 262 -3.35 0.65 -7.41
N THR A 263 -2.83 1.22 -8.50
CA THR A 263 -2.79 0.56 -9.81
C THR A 263 -1.96 -0.72 -9.81
N GLY A 264 -0.81 -0.73 -9.14
CA GLY A 264 0.02 -1.91 -8.96
C GLY A 264 -0.64 -2.98 -8.09
N ALA A 265 -1.26 -2.57 -6.97
CA ALA A 265 -2.05 -3.47 -6.14
C ALA A 265 -3.19 -4.14 -6.92
N LEU A 266 -3.95 -3.36 -7.71
CA LEU A 266 -5.02 -3.87 -8.57
C LEU A 266 -4.48 -4.76 -9.71
N ALA A 267 -3.29 -4.46 -10.25
CA ALA A 267 -2.64 -5.29 -11.25
C ALA A 267 -2.13 -6.63 -10.69
N ALA A 268 -1.77 -6.68 -9.39
CA ALA A 268 -1.33 -7.89 -8.70
C ALA A 268 -2.52 -8.75 -8.22
N LEU A 269 -3.73 -8.20 -8.11
CA LEU A 269 -4.92 -8.90 -7.62
C LEU A 269 -5.20 -10.24 -8.33
N PRO A 270 -5.07 -10.37 -9.66
CA PRO A 270 -5.24 -11.67 -10.33
C PRO A 270 -4.26 -12.74 -9.85
N LEU A 271 -3.03 -12.37 -9.47
CA LEU A 271 -2.04 -13.33 -8.96
C LEU A 271 -2.48 -13.93 -7.62
N VAL A 272 -3.05 -13.12 -6.73
CA VAL A 272 -3.60 -13.58 -5.45
C VAL A 272 -4.75 -14.55 -5.70
N ARG A 273 -5.66 -14.24 -6.63
CA ARG A 273 -6.76 -15.13 -6.99
C ARG A 273 -6.26 -16.46 -7.57
N SER A 274 -5.30 -16.41 -8.48
CA SER A 274 -4.68 -17.61 -9.03
C SER A 274 -4.00 -18.46 -7.95
N ALA A 275 -3.33 -17.83 -6.99
CA ALA A 275 -2.73 -18.54 -5.86
C ALA A 275 -3.78 -19.24 -4.98
N CYS A 276 -4.95 -18.62 -4.77
CA CYS A 276 -6.07 -19.28 -4.11
C CYS A 276 -6.57 -20.50 -4.90
N SER A 277 -6.66 -20.43 -6.23
CA SER A 277 -7.08 -21.57 -7.06
C SER A 277 -6.13 -22.76 -7.01
N ILE A 278 -4.84 -22.56 -6.69
CA ILE A 278 -3.90 -23.67 -6.49
C ILE A 278 -4.34 -24.58 -5.34
N THR A 279 -5.08 -24.04 -4.35
CA THR A 279 -5.62 -24.84 -3.24
C THR A 279 -6.71 -25.83 -3.66
N GLU A 280 -7.23 -25.71 -4.87
CA GLU A 280 -8.22 -26.62 -5.46
C GLU A 280 -7.56 -27.79 -6.24
N MET A 281 -6.23 -27.81 -6.35
CA MET A 281 -5.50 -28.89 -7.02
C MET A 281 -5.60 -30.20 -6.25
N ALA A 282 -5.74 -31.30 -6.99
CA ALA A 282 -5.60 -32.64 -6.42
C ALA A 282 -4.22 -32.79 -5.79
N THR A 283 -4.19 -33.45 -4.64
CA THR A 283 -2.96 -33.85 -3.98
C THR A 283 -2.20 -34.88 -4.83
N LEU A 284 -0.89 -34.98 -4.65
CA LEU A 284 -0.09 -36.00 -5.34
C LEU A 284 -0.64 -37.42 -5.12
N ARG A 285 -1.17 -37.68 -3.92
CA ARG A 285 -1.78 -38.97 -3.58
C ARG A 285 -2.99 -39.27 -4.47
N GLU A 286 -3.92 -38.33 -4.59
CA GLU A 286 -5.11 -38.49 -5.44
C GLU A 286 -4.73 -38.71 -6.90
N VAL A 287 -3.68 -38.03 -7.38
CA VAL A 287 -3.16 -38.23 -8.75
C VAL A 287 -2.57 -39.63 -8.93
N LEU A 288 -1.77 -40.12 -7.97
CA LEU A 288 -1.17 -41.45 -8.05
C LEU A 288 -2.22 -42.56 -7.94
N ASP A 289 -3.29 -42.35 -7.16
CA ASP A 289 -4.40 -43.30 -7.04
C ASP A 289 -5.20 -43.41 -8.37
N LEU A 290 -5.26 -42.34 -9.18
CA LEU A 290 -5.85 -42.39 -10.53
C LEU A 290 -5.07 -43.32 -11.47
N ASP A 291 -3.74 -43.29 -11.42
CA ASP A 291 -2.89 -44.15 -12.27
C ASP A 291 -2.96 -45.63 -11.85
N MET A 292 -3.10 -45.90 -10.56
CA MET A 292 -3.31 -47.26 -10.04
C MET A 292 -4.68 -47.84 -10.42
N SER A 293 -5.73 -46.99 -10.51
CA SER A 293 -7.04 -47.43 -10.99
C SER A 293 -7.03 -47.79 -12.49
N LYS A 294 -6.27 -47.05 -13.31
CA LYS A 294 -6.12 -47.33 -14.74
C LYS A 294 -5.22 -48.54 -15.03
N SER A 295 -4.20 -48.79 -14.20
CA SER A 295 -3.34 -49.96 -14.35
C SER A 295 -4.02 -51.26 -13.90
N ALA A 296 -4.90 -51.20 -12.89
CA ALA A 296 -5.73 -52.32 -12.47
C ALA A 296 -6.72 -52.74 -13.57
N ASP A 297 -7.40 -51.78 -14.21
CA ASP A 297 -8.33 -52.06 -15.31
C ASP A 297 -7.61 -52.61 -16.57
N ALA A 298 -6.39 -52.15 -16.87
CA ALA A 298 -5.62 -52.68 -18.00
C ALA A 298 -5.12 -54.13 -17.78
N SER A 299 -4.98 -54.57 -16.53
CA SER A 299 -4.55 -55.93 -16.19
C SER A 299 -5.70 -56.96 -16.13
N ALA A 300 -6.95 -56.50 -16.16
CA ALA A 300 -8.13 -57.37 -16.08
C ALA A 300 -8.64 -57.85 -17.45
N ASP A 301 -8.14 -57.29 -18.56
CA ASP A 301 -8.57 -57.61 -19.94
C ASP A 301 -7.65 -58.65 -20.64
N GLU A 302 -6.62 -59.16 -19.94
CA GLU A 302 -5.78 -60.27 -20.42
C GLU A 302 -6.17 -61.60 -19.75
N THR A 303 -7.39 -62.08 -19.97
CA THR A 303 -7.70 -63.52 -19.84
C THR A 303 -7.60 -64.20 -21.21
N PRO A 304 -6.67 -65.15 -21.43
CA PRO A 304 -6.61 -65.87 -22.70
C PRO A 304 -7.82 -66.79 -22.81
N SER A 305 -8.64 -66.58 -23.85
CA SER A 305 -9.62 -67.57 -24.29
C SER A 305 -8.88 -68.83 -24.74
N SER A 306 -9.22 -69.95 -24.11
CA SER A 306 -8.78 -71.32 -24.40
C SER A 306 -8.89 -71.73 -25.86
#